data_AF-A0A5B8V0N2-F1
#
_entry.id   AF-A0A5B8V0N2-F1
#
_cell.length_a   1.000
_cell.length_b   1.000
_cell.length_c   1.000
_cell.angle_alpha   90.00
_cell.angle_beta   90.00
_cell.angle_gamma   90.00
#
_symmetry.space_group_name_H-M   'P 1'
#
loop_
_entity.id
_entity.type
_entity.pdbx_description
1 polymer ?
#
loop_
_entity_poly.entity_id
_entity_poly.type
_entity_poly.pdbx_seq_one_letter_code
_entity_poly.pdbx_strand_id
1 'polypeptide(L)'
;MNYLSRPGVADTVVIGLTDKDISTRKGSINDWGIMGLGFQPGNACVISTFRLSKERRMDQFYKLALHELGHTQGLPHCNKRTCLMRDAEGGNHLDEETGFCESCRSFLKSKGWLLK
;
A
#
# COMPACT_ATOMS: atom_id res chain seq x y z
N MET A 1 -2.24 -7.62 11.18
CA MET A 1 -1.35 -6.46 11.35
C MET A 1 -0.52 -6.50 12.64
N ASN A 2 -1.10 -6.57 13.84
CA ASN A 2 -0.34 -6.51 15.12
C ASN A 2 0.79 -7.55 15.27
N TYR A 3 0.63 -8.75 14.71
CA TYR A 3 1.69 -9.76 14.69
C TYR A 3 2.92 -9.32 13.89
N LEU A 4 2.72 -8.57 12.81
CA LEU A 4 3.79 -8.06 11.93
C LEU A 4 4.52 -6.85 12.55
N SER A 5 3.81 -6.05 13.35
CA SER A 5 4.34 -4.82 13.97
C SER A 5 4.96 -5.05 15.35
N ARG A 6 5.48 -6.25 15.63
CA ARG A 6 6.07 -6.56 16.94
C ARG A 6 7.26 -5.62 17.23
N PRO A 7 7.33 -5.01 18.42
CA PRO A 7 8.49 -4.21 18.82
C PRO A 7 9.72 -5.12 18.90
N GLY A 8 10.79 -4.79 18.16
CA GLY A 8 12.02 -5.58 18.22
C GLY A 8 13.02 -5.37 17.09
N VAL A 9 12.63 -4.77 15.97
CA VAL A 9 13.58 -4.45 14.90
C VAL A 9 13.44 -2.96 14.56
N ALA A 10 14.27 -2.14 15.21
CA ALA A 10 14.42 -0.75 14.83
C ALA A 10 14.78 -0.66 13.34
N ASP A 11 14.34 0.40 12.68
CA ASP A 11 14.67 0.69 11.28
C ASP A 11 14.22 -0.39 10.26
N THR A 12 13.21 -1.19 10.60
CA THR A 12 12.68 -2.24 9.72
C THR A 12 11.20 -2.03 9.44
N VAL A 13 10.81 -2.20 8.17
CA VAL A 13 9.42 -2.32 7.74
C VAL A 13 9.16 -3.78 7.34
N VAL A 14 8.09 -4.37 7.85
CA VAL A 14 7.68 -5.75 7.54
C VAL A 14 6.52 -5.73 6.56
N ILE A 15 6.67 -6.46 5.45
CA ILE A 15 5.63 -6.66 4.45
C ILE A 15 5.12 -8.09 4.52
N GLY A 16 3.86 -8.26 4.96
CA GLY A 16 3.17 -9.54 4.91
C GLY A 16 2.65 -9.81 3.50
N LEU A 17 2.91 -11.01 2.96
CA LEU A 17 2.45 -11.40 1.62
C LEU A 17 1.47 -12.57 1.73
N THR A 18 0.38 -12.51 0.98
CA THR A 18 -0.59 -13.61 0.89
C THR A 18 -1.22 -13.70 -0.50
N ASP A 19 -1.71 -14.89 -0.84
CA ASP A 19 -2.54 -15.15 -2.00
C ASP A 19 -4.04 -15.29 -1.65
N LYS A 20 -4.37 -15.23 -0.35
CA LYS A 20 -5.74 -15.30 0.16
C LYS A 20 -6.39 -13.94 0.16
N ASP A 21 -7.72 -13.93 -0.03
CA ASP A 21 -8.49 -12.70 0.12
C ASP A 21 -8.35 -12.15 1.54
N ILE A 22 -8.35 -10.82 1.66
CA ILE A 22 -8.24 -10.12 2.94
C ILE A 22 -9.27 -9.00 2.98
N SER A 23 -9.65 -8.62 4.21
CA SER A 23 -10.64 -7.59 4.44
C SER A 23 -10.37 -6.83 5.72
N THR A 24 -11.06 -5.70 5.85
CA THR A 24 -11.11 -4.88 7.05
C THR A 24 -12.51 -4.30 7.22
N ARG A 25 -12.75 -3.63 8.34
CA ARG A 25 -13.96 -2.85 8.52
C ARG A 25 -13.81 -1.46 7.86
N LYS A 26 -14.78 -1.07 7.04
CA LYS A 26 -14.90 0.28 6.46
C LYS A 26 -16.23 0.90 6.91
N GLY A 27 -16.19 1.78 7.91
CA GLY A 27 -17.39 2.41 8.46
C GLY A 27 -18.36 1.38 9.07
N SER A 28 -19.56 1.26 8.49
CA SER A 28 -20.57 0.27 8.88
C SER A 28 -20.38 -1.11 8.21
N ILE A 29 -19.50 -1.22 7.23
CA ILE A 29 -19.25 -2.48 6.50
C ILE A 29 -18.15 -3.25 7.24
N ASN A 30 -18.51 -4.36 7.90
CA ASN A 30 -17.58 -5.15 8.71
C ASN A 30 -16.54 -5.92 7.89
N ASP A 31 -16.90 -6.33 6.69
CA ASP A 31 -16.09 -7.19 5.82
C ASP A 31 -15.88 -6.51 4.45
N TRP A 32 -15.14 -5.39 4.47
CA TRP A 32 -14.75 -4.66 3.27
C TRP A 32 -13.45 -5.23 2.73
N GLY A 33 -13.55 -5.87 1.56
CA GLY A 33 -12.40 -6.47 0.92
C GLY A 33 -11.38 -5.46 0.39
N ILE A 34 -10.09 -5.77 0.57
CA ILE A 34 -8.97 -4.88 0.25
C ILE A 34 -7.85 -5.65 -0.46
N MET A 35 -7.00 -4.92 -1.17
CA MET A 35 -5.80 -5.50 -1.79
C MET A 35 -4.58 -5.43 -0.85
N GLY A 36 -4.54 -4.44 0.03
CA GLY A 36 -3.51 -4.29 1.05
C GLY A 36 -4.00 -3.46 2.23
N LEU A 37 -3.18 -3.42 3.28
CA LEU A 37 -3.39 -2.59 4.45
C LEU A 37 -2.05 -2.27 5.12
N GLY A 38 -1.75 -0.98 5.22
CA GLY A 38 -0.55 -0.46 5.87
C GLY A 38 -0.90 0.36 7.11
N PHE A 39 -0.02 0.33 8.11
CA PHE A 39 -0.04 1.36 9.15
C PHE A 39 0.42 2.70 8.57
N GLN A 40 -0.15 3.80 9.06
CA GLN A 40 0.15 5.15 8.56
C GLN A 40 0.34 6.17 9.70
N PRO A 41 1.60 6.55 10.05
CA PRO A 41 2.82 5.80 9.76
C PRO A 41 2.88 4.50 10.59
N GLY A 42 3.82 3.62 10.27
CA GLY A 42 4.11 2.45 11.09
C GLY A 42 5.11 1.53 10.41
N ASN A 43 5.38 0.38 10.99
CA ASN A 43 6.45 -0.53 10.56
C ASN A 43 5.94 -1.82 9.90
N ALA A 44 4.65 -1.89 9.55
CA ALA A 44 4.11 -3.06 8.91
C ALA A 44 2.99 -2.74 7.91
N CYS A 45 2.97 -3.51 6.83
CA CYS A 45 1.85 -3.61 5.90
C CYS A 45 1.58 -5.07 5.51
N VAL A 46 0.44 -5.33 4.91
CA VAL A 46 0.10 -6.62 4.29
C VAL A 46 -0.43 -6.39 2.89
N ILE A 47 -0.11 -7.30 1.97
CA ILE A 47 -0.56 -7.29 0.58
C ILE A 47 -1.11 -8.65 0.22
N SER A 48 -2.25 -8.64 -0.47
CA SER A 48 -2.85 -9.82 -1.10
C SER A 48 -2.79 -9.72 -2.61
N THR A 49 -2.37 -10.82 -3.25
CA THR A 49 -2.45 -10.96 -4.70
C THR A 49 -3.80 -11.47 -5.20
N PHE A 50 -4.75 -11.74 -4.29
CA PHE A 50 -6.04 -12.37 -4.61
C PHE A 50 -6.88 -11.56 -5.60
N ARG A 51 -6.94 -10.23 -5.40
CA ARG A 51 -7.76 -9.28 -6.20
C ARG A 51 -6.99 -8.57 -7.31
N LEU A 52 -5.73 -8.95 -7.54
CA LEU A 52 -4.93 -8.41 -8.63
C LEU A 52 -5.31 -9.05 -9.97
N SER A 53 -5.07 -8.34 -11.07
CA SER A 53 -5.20 -8.88 -12.43
C SER A 53 -4.36 -10.16 -12.57
N LYS A 54 -4.88 -11.13 -13.32
CA LYS A 54 -4.13 -12.37 -13.63
C LYS A 54 -3.02 -12.09 -14.64
N GLU A 55 -3.28 -11.21 -15.60
CA GLU A 55 -2.42 -10.87 -16.72
C GLU A 55 -1.33 -9.88 -16.32
N ARG A 56 -1.65 -8.92 -15.45
CA ARG A 56 -0.74 -7.86 -14.97
C ARG A 56 -0.32 -8.02 -13.51
N ARG A 57 -0.40 -9.23 -12.97
CA ARG A 57 -0.18 -9.52 -11.54
C ARG A 57 1.10 -8.91 -10.98
N MET A 58 2.22 -9.07 -11.67
CA MET A 58 3.53 -8.61 -11.19
C MET A 58 3.66 -7.08 -11.18
N ASP A 59 3.13 -6.41 -12.20
CA ASP A 59 3.12 -4.94 -12.26
C ASP A 59 2.24 -4.37 -11.15
N GLN A 60 1.03 -4.90 -11.00
CA GLN A 60 0.12 -4.49 -9.93
C GLN A 60 0.66 -4.80 -8.54
N PHE A 61 1.30 -5.96 -8.36
CA PHE A 61 1.95 -6.31 -7.10
C PHE A 61 3.05 -5.29 -6.73
N TYR A 62 3.89 -4.91 -7.69
CA TYR A 62 4.93 -3.91 -7.48
C TYR A 62 4.34 -2.55 -7.08
N LYS A 63 3.31 -2.09 -7.79
CA LYS A 63 2.63 -0.81 -7.52
C LYS A 63 1.96 -0.80 -6.15
N LEU A 64 1.23 -1.86 -5.82
CA LEU A 64 0.58 -2.03 -4.53
C LEU A 64 1.60 -2.14 -3.39
N ALA A 65 2.75 -2.80 -3.60
CA ALA A 65 3.83 -2.82 -2.61
C ALA A 65 4.38 -1.43 -2.33
N LEU A 66 4.57 -0.62 -3.36
CA LEU A 66 4.97 0.77 -3.17
C LEU A 66 3.88 1.61 -2.48
N HIS A 67 2.61 1.40 -2.78
CA HIS A 67 1.48 2.05 -2.10
C HIS A 67 1.51 1.78 -0.60
N GLU A 68 1.55 0.51 -0.21
CA GLU A 68 1.53 0.11 1.19
C GLU A 68 2.80 0.54 1.93
N LEU A 69 3.96 0.46 1.28
CA LEU A 69 5.18 1.03 1.84
C LEU A 69 5.07 2.55 1.99
N GLY A 70 4.44 3.26 1.06
CA GLY A 70 4.15 4.69 1.19
C GLY A 70 3.37 5.01 2.46
N HIS A 71 2.34 4.22 2.78
CA HIS A 71 1.61 4.34 4.04
C HIS A 71 2.51 4.17 5.26
N THR A 72 3.38 3.16 5.28
CA THR A 72 4.31 2.94 6.41
C THR A 72 5.19 4.17 6.70
N GLN A 73 5.52 4.95 5.67
CA GLN A 73 6.28 6.21 5.81
C GLN A 73 5.44 7.41 6.25
N GLY A 74 4.11 7.26 6.29
CA GLY A 74 3.15 8.28 6.70
C GLY A 74 2.43 8.99 5.54
N LEU A 75 2.57 8.53 4.29
CA LEU A 75 1.79 9.11 3.19
C LEU A 75 0.30 8.75 3.33
N PRO A 76 -0.62 9.73 3.26
CA PRO A 76 -2.05 9.45 3.08
C PRO A 76 -2.36 9.11 1.62
N HIS A 77 -3.61 8.69 1.38
CA HIS A 77 -4.13 8.60 0.02
C HIS A 77 -4.01 9.93 -0.73
N CYS A 78 -3.78 9.82 -2.05
CA CYS A 78 -3.62 10.92 -2.97
C CYS A 78 -4.79 10.97 -3.96
N ASN A 79 -5.29 12.16 -4.25
CA ASN A 79 -6.38 12.36 -5.21
C ASN A 79 -5.94 12.30 -6.69
N LYS A 80 -4.63 12.28 -6.97
CA LYS A 80 -4.10 12.17 -8.33
C LYS A 80 -4.26 10.75 -8.84
N ARG A 81 -5.08 10.58 -9.88
CA ARG A 81 -5.42 9.26 -10.47
C ARG A 81 -4.22 8.44 -10.94
N THR A 82 -3.13 9.11 -11.33
CA THR A 82 -1.90 8.48 -11.80
C THR A 82 -0.89 8.21 -10.68
N CYS A 83 -1.19 8.63 -9.45
CA CYS A 83 -0.30 8.47 -8.31
C CYS A 83 -0.44 7.06 -7.71
N LEU A 84 0.68 6.43 -7.35
CA LEU A 84 0.67 5.14 -6.63
C LEU A 84 -0.05 5.19 -5.27
N MET A 85 -0.24 6.38 -4.68
CA MET A 85 -0.99 6.53 -3.43
C MET A 85 -2.50 6.74 -3.64
N ARG A 86 -3.05 6.49 -4.83
CA ARG A 86 -4.49 6.63 -5.07
C ARG A 86 -5.26 5.58 -4.26
N ASP A 87 -6.36 5.98 -3.62
CA ASP A 87 -7.27 5.03 -2.98
C ASP A 87 -7.91 4.12 -4.05
N ALA A 88 -7.94 2.82 -3.79
CA ALA A 88 -8.60 1.86 -4.66
C ALA A 88 -10.13 2.00 -4.65
N GLU A 89 -10.72 2.58 -3.59
CA GLU A 89 -12.16 2.81 -3.42
C GLU A 89 -13.04 1.54 -3.57
N GLY A 90 -12.43 0.35 -3.43
CA GLY A 90 -13.08 -0.95 -3.63
C GLY A 90 -12.92 -1.55 -5.03
N GLY A 91 -12.29 -0.82 -5.95
CA GLY A 91 -11.90 -1.27 -7.28
C GLY A 91 -10.43 -1.72 -7.35
N ASN A 92 -9.92 -1.79 -8.58
CA ASN A 92 -8.51 -2.00 -8.88
C ASN A 92 -8.11 -1.04 -10.01
N HIS A 93 -7.48 0.07 -9.64
CA HIS A 93 -7.06 1.15 -10.54
C HIS A 93 -5.55 1.15 -10.81
N LEU A 94 -4.82 0.12 -10.36
CA LEU A 94 -3.36 0.07 -10.38
C LEU A 94 -2.78 0.22 -11.80
N ASP A 95 -3.54 -0.14 -12.83
CA ASP A 95 -3.11 -0.03 -14.22
C ASP A 95 -3.09 1.41 -14.73
N GLU A 96 -3.84 2.32 -14.09
CA GLU A 96 -3.85 3.76 -14.40
C GLU A 96 -2.70 4.52 -13.71
N GLU A 97 -2.09 3.90 -12.70
CA GLU A 97 -1.05 4.50 -11.88
C GLU A 97 0.32 4.35 -12.55
N THR A 98 1.07 5.45 -12.61
CA THR A 98 2.35 5.53 -13.33
C THR A 98 3.54 5.79 -12.41
N GLY A 99 3.31 6.22 -11.17
CA GLY A 99 4.37 6.48 -10.19
C GLY A 99 3.90 7.40 -9.06
N PHE A 100 4.73 7.63 -8.04
CA PHE A 100 4.41 8.65 -7.04
C PHE A 100 4.32 10.03 -7.70
N CYS A 101 3.31 10.84 -7.38
CA CYS A 101 3.28 12.22 -7.88
C CYS A 101 4.35 13.10 -7.21
N GLU A 102 4.54 14.33 -7.70
CA GLU A 102 5.55 15.26 -7.17
C GLU A 102 5.46 15.46 -5.65
N SER A 103 4.27 15.70 -5.09
CA SER A 103 4.12 15.91 -3.64
C SER A 103 4.45 14.64 -2.84
N CYS A 104 4.01 13.47 -3.29
CA CYS A 104 4.36 12.19 -2.65
C CYS A 104 5.87 11.91 -2.75
N ARG A 105 6.50 12.20 -3.89
CA ARG A 105 7.96 12.09 -4.05
C ARG A 105 8.71 13.01 -3.10
N SER A 106 8.30 14.27 -2.98
CA SER A 106 8.93 15.23 -2.07
C SER A 106 8.82 14.80 -0.61
N PHE A 107 7.67 14.26 -0.20
CA PHE A 107 7.51 13.68 1.13
C PHE A 107 8.41 12.46 1.35
N LEU A 108 8.45 11.50 0.42
CA LEU A 108 9.30 10.30 0.58
C LEU A 108 10.79 10.66 0.58
N LYS A 109 11.21 11.63 -0.23
CA LYS A 109 12.58 12.15 -0.22
C LYS A 109 12.93 12.77 1.14
N SER A 110 12.01 13.48 1.79
CA SER A 110 12.24 14.00 3.16
C SER A 110 12.29 12.89 4.22
N LYS A 111 11.82 11.68 3.90
CA LYS A 111 12.00 10.44 4.68
C LYS A 111 13.24 9.63 4.28
N GLY A 112 14.10 10.14 3.39
CA GLY A 112 15.35 9.49 2.99
C GLY A 112 15.24 8.54 1.78
N TRP A 113 14.10 8.52 1.08
CA TRP A 113 13.95 7.68 -0.11
C TRP A 113 14.73 8.23 -1.30
N LEU A 114 15.53 7.38 -1.92
CA LEU A 114 16.26 7.67 -3.16
C LEU A 114 15.40 7.32 -4.38
N LEU A 115 14.48 8.22 -4.71
CA LEU A 115 13.64 8.11 -5.90
C LEU A 115 14.36 8.72 -7.10
N LYS A 116 14.63 7.88 -8.11
CA LYS A 116 15.16 8.32 -9.42
C LYS A 116 14.07 8.99 -10.26
#